data_AF-A0A672L1X8-F1
#
_entry.id   AF-A0A672L1X8-F1
#
_cell.length_a   1.000
_cell.length_b   1.000
_cell.length_c   1.000
_cell.angle_alpha   90.00
_cell.angle_beta   90.00
_cell.angle_gamma   90.00
#
_symmetry.space_group_name_H-M   'P 1'
#
loop_
_entity.id
_entity.type
_entity.pdbx_description
1 polymer ?
#
loop_
_entity_poly.entity_id
_entity_poly.type
_entity_poly.pdbx_seq_one_letter_code
_entity_poly.pdbx_strand_id
1 'polypeptide(L)'
;MCRLVVLTGIGADEQLAGYSRHRVRYKNSGLEGLVKELAMELGRISSRNLGRDDRIIGDHGKEARFPYLDEDVVSFLNRLPVSEKADLSLPRGVGEKLLLRLAAIELGLGLSALLPKRAMQFGSRIAKLEDNHEKASDKCKRLVAT
;
A
#
# COMPACT_ATOMS: atom_id res chain seq x y z
N MET A 1 27.81 10.42 -11.49
CA MET A 1 26.52 11.04 -11.82
C MET A 1 25.55 10.68 -10.70
N CYS A 2 25.15 11.62 -9.84
CA CYS A 2 24.25 11.33 -8.72
C CYS A 2 22.81 11.22 -9.25
N ARG A 3 22.22 10.02 -9.19
CA ARG A 3 20.78 9.84 -9.49
C ARG A 3 19.97 10.49 -8.36
N LEU A 4 18.91 11.21 -8.71
CA LEU A 4 17.98 11.74 -7.72
C LEU A 4 17.21 10.55 -7.10
N VAL A 5 17.27 10.47 -5.77
CA VAL A 5 16.59 9.41 -5.00
C VAL A 5 15.17 9.87 -4.64
N VAL A 6 14.20 8.98 -4.84
CA VAL A 6 12.80 9.15 -4.44
C VAL A 6 12.47 8.12 -3.37
N LEU A 7 12.05 8.60 -2.20
CA LEU A 7 11.51 7.75 -1.15
C LEU A 7 10.03 7.48 -1.41
N THR A 8 9.62 6.21 -1.37
CA THR A 8 8.23 5.81 -1.57
C THR A 8 7.68 5.04 -0.37
N GLY A 9 6.39 5.25 -0.07
CA GLY A 9 5.67 4.59 1.01
C GLY A 9 5.10 3.21 0.66
N ILE A 10 5.48 2.63 -0.48
CA ILE A 10 5.08 1.27 -0.88
C ILE A 10 5.54 0.26 0.17
N GLY A 11 4.69 -0.73 0.48
CA GLY A 11 4.92 -1.71 1.53
C GLY A 11 4.21 -1.38 2.85
N ALA A 12 3.89 -0.12 3.12
CA ALA A 12 3.17 0.27 4.33
C ALA A 12 1.72 -0.25 4.35
N ASP A 13 1.04 -0.23 3.21
CA ASP A 13 -0.34 -0.70 3.12
C ASP A 13 -0.45 -2.23 3.26
N GLU A 14 0.45 -2.96 2.60
CA GLU A 14 0.50 -4.42 2.55
C GLU A 14 0.87 -5.03 3.92
N GLN A 15 1.73 -4.37 4.69
CA GLN A 15 2.18 -4.87 6.00
C GLN A 15 1.30 -4.43 7.18
N LEU A 16 0.66 -3.26 7.07
CA LEU A 16 -0.09 -2.63 8.18
C LEU A 16 -1.59 -2.55 7.92
N ALA A 17 -2.12 -3.44 7.09
CA ALA A 17 -3.54 -3.54 6.77
C ALA A 17 -4.18 -2.24 6.24
N GLY A 18 -3.52 -1.53 5.33
CA GLY A 18 -3.95 -0.21 4.85
C GLY A 18 -5.00 -0.16 3.74
N TYR A 19 -5.24 -1.26 3.01
CA TYR A 19 -6.26 -1.32 1.95
C TYR A 19 -7.67 -1.58 2.51
N SER A 20 -8.68 -1.00 1.87
CA SER A 20 -10.09 -1.26 2.21
C SER A 20 -10.48 -2.74 2.10
N ARG A 21 -9.86 -3.48 1.16
CA ARG A 21 -10.08 -4.92 1.00
C ARG A 21 -9.68 -5.74 2.23
N HIS A 22 -8.71 -5.29 3.02
CA HIS A 22 -8.32 -5.95 4.26
C HIS A 22 -9.47 -5.94 5.28
N ARG A 23 -10.19 -4.83 5.37
CA ARG A 23 -11.38 -4.72 6.21
C ARG A 23 -12.50 -5.64 5.73
N VAL A 24 -12.70 -5.74 4.42
CA VAL A 24 -13.67 -6.69 3.84
C VAL A 24 -13.28 -8.12 4.22
N ARG A 25 -12.01 -8.47 4.07
CA ARG A 25 -11.49 -9.79 4.42
C ARG A 25 -11.64 -10.09 5.91
N TYR A 26 -11.31 -9.14 6.77
CA TYR A 26 -11.47 -9.26 8.23
C TYR A 26 -12.93 -9.49 8.62
N LYS A 27 -13.87 -8.75 8.02
CA LYS A 27 -15.31 -8.96 8.27
C LYS A 27 -15.79 -10.35 7.85
N ASN A 28 -15.27 -10.87 6.74
CA ASN A 28 -15.73 -12.14 6.17
C ASN A 28 -15.06 -13.37 6.79
N SER A 29 -13.82 -13.24 7.28
CA SER A 29 -12.97 -14.37 7.65
C SER A 29 -12.16 -14.14 8.93
N GLY A 30 -12.49 -13.09 9.68
CA GLY A 30 -11.85 -12.74 10.94
C GLY A 30 -10.37 -12.39 10.81
N LEU A 31 -9.67 -12.43 11.94
CA LEU A 31 -8.24 -12.11 12.03
C LEU A 31 -7.39 -13.10 11.23
N GLU A 32 -7.71 -14.40 11.26
CA GLU A 32 -6.97 -15.42 10.52
C GLU A 32 -7.03 -15.17 9.01
N GLY A 33 -8.21 -14.83 8.49
CA GLY A 33 -8.38 -14.50 7.08
C GLY A 33 -7.60 -13.24 6.67
N LEU A 34 -7.49 -12.26 7.56
CA LEU A 34 -6.67 -11.07 7.36
C LEU A 34 -5.18 -11.41 7.34
N VAL A 35 -4.69 -12.21 8.28
CA VAL A 35 -3.28 -12.65 8.33
C VAL A 35 -2.88 -13.32 7.01
N LYS A 36 -3.71 -14.25 6.51
CA LYS A 36 -3.47 -14.93 5.22
C LYS A 36 -3.45 -13.97 4.03
N GLU A 37 -4.34 -12.97 4.04
CA GLU A 37 -4.39 -11.94 2.98
C GLU A 37 -3.11 -11.10 2.96
N LEU A 38 -2.68 -10.57 4.11
CA LEU A 38 -1.48 -9.74 4.21
C LEU A 38 -0.22 -10.52 3.79
N ALA A 39 -0.10 -11.79 4.22
CA ALA A 39 1.01 -12.65 3.82
C ALA A 39 1.04 -12.90 2.30
N MET A 40 -0.12 -13.17 1.70
CA MET A 40 -0.26 -13.36 0.25
C MET A 40 0.12 -12.10 -0.53
N GLU A 41 -0.27 -10.92 -0.04
CA GLU A 41 0.06 -9.65 -0.68
C GLU A 41 1.53 -9.32 -0.61
N LEU A 42 2.14 -9.49 0.57
CA LEU A 42 3.57 -9.28 0.74
C LEU A 42 4.37 -10.20 -0.19
N GLY A 43 3.95 -11.46 -0.33
CA GLY A 43 4.57 -12.40 -1.28
C GLY A 43 4.40 -12.03 -2.77
N ARG A 44 3.47 -11.14 -3.11
CA ARG A 44 3.18 -10.72 -4.49
C ARG A 44 3.60 -9.28 -4.80
N ILE A 45 4.08 -8.52 -3.82
CA ILE A 45 4.37 -7.08 -3.97
C ILE A 45 5.35 -6.79 -5.10
N SER A 46 6.33 -7.67 -5.32
CA SER A 46 7.35 -7.56 -6.37
C SER A 46 6.72 -7.51 -7.77
N SER A 47 5.83 -8.44 -8.07
CA SER A 47 5.18 -8.56 -9.38
C SER A 47 4.00 -7.63 -9.56
N ARG A 48 3.33 -7.23 -8.48
CA ARG A 48 2.09 -6.41 -8.53
C ARG A 48 2.34 -4.91 -8.50
N ASN A 49 3.32 -4.47 -7.71
CA ASN A 49 3.56 -3.05 -7.46
C ASN A 49 4.95 -2.63 -7.92
N LEU A 50 5.99 -3.29 -7.40
CA LEU A 50 7.38 -2.84 -7.58
C LEU A 50 7.80 -2.82 -9.05
N GLY A 51 7.47 -3.87 -9.82
CA GLY A 51 7.90 -3.97 -11.22
C GLY A 51 7.40 -2.86 -12.14
N ARG A 52 6.17 -2.35 -11.92
CA ARG A 52 5.63 -1.23 -12.71
C ARG A 52 6.24 0.09 -12.25
N ASP A 53 6.25 0.31 -10.93
CA ASP A 53 6.64 1.59 -10.35
C ASP A 53 8.14 1.85 -10.55
N ASP A 54 8.98 0.81 -10.45
CA ASP A 54 10.42 0.87 -10.74
C ASP A 54 10.71 1.28 -12.19
N ARG A 55 10.02 0.67 -13.17
CA ARG A 55 10.18 1.02 -14.59
C ARG A 55 9.85 2.49 -14.88
N ILE A 56 8.76 3.00 -14.31
CA ILE A 56 8.35 4.40 -14.51
C ILE A 56 9.36 5.35 -13.86
N ILE A 57 9.85 5.03 -12.65
CA ILE A 57 10.82 5.87 -11.94
C ILE A 57 12.17 5.86 -12.66
N GLY A 58 12.64 4.69 -13.10
CA GLY A 58 13.88 4.51 -13.82
C GLY A 58 13.90 5.22 -15.18
N ASP A 59 12.77 5.23 -15.90
CA ASP A 59 12.60 5.98 -17.16
C ASP A 59 12.85 7.49 -16.97
N HIS A 60 12.58 8.02 -15.77
CA HIS A 60 12.83 9.42 -15.42
C HIS A 60 14.24 9.67 -14.85
N GLY A 61 15.15 8.70 -14.95
CA GLY A 61 16.53 8.82 -14.44
C GLY A 61 16.63 8.90 -12.91
N LYS A 62 15.59 8.45 -12.20
CA LYS A 62 15.51 8.47 -10.73
C LYS A 62 15.67 7.06 -10.17
N GLU A 63 15.96 6.98 -8.88
CA GLU A 63 16.06 5.72 -8.15
C GLU A 63 15.04 5.71 -7.02
N ALA A 64 14.25 4.63 -6.91
CA ALA A 64 13.30 4.46 -5.82
C ALA A 64 13.97 3.79 -4.61
N ARG A 65 13.68 4.29 -3.40
CA ARG A 65 13.98 3.59 -2.15
C ARG A 65 12.68 3.35 -1.40
N PHE A 66 12.59 2.17 -0.78
CA PHE A 66 11.36 1.64 -0.19
C PHE A 66 11.57 1.39 1.31
N PRO A 67 11.57 2.42 2.19
CA PRO A 67 11.89 2.25 3.61
C PRO A 67 11.02 1.21 4.33
N TYR A 68 9.76 1.04 3.92
CA TYR A 68 8.87 0.02 4.51
C TYR A 68 9.23 -1.40 4.08
N LEU A 69 9.99 -1.58 3.01
CA LEU A 69 10.46 -2.89 2.53
C LEU A 69 11.92 -3.16 2.89
N ASP A 70 12.50 -2.30 3.73
CA ASP A 70 13.78 -2.58 4.36
C ASP A 70 13.70 -3.87 5.19
N GLU A 71 14.75 -4.69 5.14
CA GLU A 71 14.76 -6.03 5.74
C GLU A 71 14.51 -5.97 7.25
N ASP A 72 15.06 -4.98 7.95
CA ASP A 72 14.89 -4.84 9.40
C ASP A 72 13.46 -4.41 9.74
N VAL A 73 12.87 -3.52 8.93
CA VAL A 73 11.47 -3.08 9.11
C VAL A 73 10.51 -4.24 8.86
N VAL A 74 10.69 -5.00 7.77
CA VAL A 74 9.88 -6.17 7.45
C VAL A 74 10.02 -7.24 8.53
N SER A 75 11.25 -7.51 8.97
CA SER A 75 11.57 -8.46 10.04
C SER A 75 10.89 -8.07 11.36
N PHE A 76 10.92 -6.79 11.72
CA PHE A 76 10.22 -6.26 12.89
C PHE A 76 8.70 -6.43 12.78
N LEU A 77 8.09 -5.98 11.68
CA LEU A 77 6.64 -6.05 11.49
C LEU A 77 6.11 -7.48 11.42
N ASN A 78 6.90 -8.43 10.90
CA ASN A 78 6.53 -9.84 10.85
C ASN A 78 6.53 -10.52 12.23
N ARG A 79 7.31 -10.02 13.19
CA ARG A 79 7.30 -10.53 14.57
C ARG A 79 6.07 -10.07 15.36
N LEU A 80 5.44 -8.97 14.96
CA LEU A 80 4.27 -8.44 15.65
C LEU A 80 2.98 -9.15 15.23
N PRO A 81 2.07 -9.45 16.17
CA PRO A 81 0.74 -9.93 15.83
C PRO A 81 -0.02 -8.86 15.05
N VAL A 82 -0.92 -9.28 14.15
CA VAL A 82 -1.67 -8.34 13.30
C VAL A 82 -2.55 -7.39 14.12
N SER A 83 -3.04 -7.81 15.30
CA SER A 83 -3.79 -6.98 16.23
C SER A 83 -3.01 -5.76 16.75
N GLU A 84 -1.68 -5.84 16.84
CA GLU A 84 -0.84 -4.70 17.21
C GLU A 84 -0.58 -3.77 16.03
N LYS A 85 -0.68 -4.28 14.80
CA LYS A 85 -0.46 -3.51 13.57
C LYS A 85 -1.72 -2.75 13.12
N ALA A 86 -2.89 -3.35 13.32
CA ALA A 86 -4.17 -2.81 12.92
C ALA A 86 -5.33 -3.41 13.74
N ASP A 87 -6.32 -2.57 14.06
CA ASP A 87 -7.58 -3.00 14.66
C ASP A 87 -8.76 -2.68 13.74
N LEU A 88 -9.12 -3.64 12.89
CA LEU A 88 -10.19 -3.45 11.91
C LEU A 88 -11.60 -3.59 12.49
N SER A 89 -11.74 -3.76 13.81
CA SER A 89 -13.03 -3.57 14.50
C SER A 89 -13.37 -2.09 14.67
N LEU A 90 -12.35 -1.22 14.76
CA LEU A 90 -12.52 0.23 14.87
C LEU A 90 -13.05 0.85 13.57
N PRO A 91 -13.63 2.07 13.62
CA PRO A 91 -14.09 2.77 12.43
C PRO A 91 -13.03 2.91 11.33
N ARG A 92 -13.50 3.05 10.08
CA ARG A 92 -12.64 3.27 8.92
C ARG A 92 -11.82 4.55 9.10
N GLY A 93 -10.51 4.46 8.86
CA GLY A 93 -9.59 5.57 9.02
C GLY A 93 -8.97 5.65 10.41
N VAL A 94 -9.40 4.82 11.35
CA VAL A 94 -8.81 4.70 12.70
C VAL A 94 -8.03 3.40 12.81
N GLY A 95 -8.70 2.29 12.50
CA GLY A 95 -8.16 0.94 12.70
C GLY A 95 -7.06 0.51 11.74
N GLU A 96 -7.11 0.98 10.49
CA GLU A 96 -6.11 0.66 9.47
C GLU A 96 -4.78 1.36 9.81
N LYS A 97 -3.66 0.63 9.71
CA LYS A 97 -2.30 1.15 9.99
C LYS A 97 -2.13 1.70 11.40
N LEU A 98 -2.80 1.13 12.40
CA LEU A 98 -2.82 1.64 13.76
C LEU A 98 -1.41 1.93 14.30
N LEU A 99 -0.48 0.98 14.17
CA LEU A 99 0.90 1.16 14.62
C LEU A 99 1.58 2.37 13.96
N LEU A 100 1.42 2.54 12.66
CA LEU A 100 1.99 3.68 11.94
C LEU A 100 1.32 5.01 12.30
N ARG A 101 0.01 5.01 12.60
CA ARG A 101 -0.69 6.21 13.07
C ARG A 101 -0.16 6.64 14.44
N LEU A 102 0.06 5.69 15.35
CA LEU A 102 0.64 5.96 16.66
C LEU A 102 2.05 6.54 16.54
N ALA A 103 2.91 5.91 15.74
CA ALA A 103 4.26 6.43 15.46
C ALA A 103 4.22 7.83 14.82
N ALA A 104 3.30 8.08 13.90
CA ALA A 104 3.12 9.40 13.29
C ALA A 104 2.67 10.46 14.31
N ILE A 105 1.83 10.11 15.28
CA ILE A 105 1.44 11.01 16.38
C ILE A 105 2.65 11.34 17.25
N GLU A 106 3.44 10.33 17.64
CA GLU A 106 4.65 10.50 18.45
C GLU A 106 5.69 11.41 17.77
N LEU A 107 5.79 11.34 16.45
CA LEU A 107 6.65 12.20 15.63
C LEU A 107 6.06 13.60 15.35
N GLY A 108 4.90 13.95 15.92
CA GLY A 108 4.25 15.24 15.71
C GLY A 108 3.52 15.38 14.37
N LEU A 109 3.32 14.30 13.62
CA LEU A 109 2.61 14.26 12.33
C LEU A 109 1.10 14.02 12.51
N GLY A 110 0.50 14.63 13.53
CA GLY A 110 -0.86 14.32 13.99
C GLY A 110 -1.94 14.43 12.91
N LEU A 111 -1.91 15.47 12.06
CA LEU A 111 -2.90 15.61 10.98
C LEU A 111 -2.80 14.45 9.98
N SER A 112 -1.58 14.07 9.59
CA SER A 112 -1.33 12.96 8.67
C SER A 112 -1.77 11.62 9.28
N ALA A 113 -1.57 11.44 10.58
CA ALA A 113 -1.97 10.25 11.32
C ALA A 113 -3.49 10.03 11.37
N LEU A 114 -4.31 11.05 11.11
CA LEU A 114 -5.78 10.96 11.12
C LEU A 114 -6.39 10.72 9.74
N LEU A 115 -5.63 10.90 8.67
CA LEU A 115 -6.18 10.79 7.31
C LEU A 115 -6.43 9.32 6.94
N PRO A 116 -7.63 8.95 6.46
CA PRO A 116 -7.88 7.61 5.95
C PRO A 116 -7.09 7.39 4.65
N LYS A 117 -6.62 6.17 4.42
CA LYS A 117 -5.93 5.81 3.18
C LYS A 117 -6.85 6.07 1.98
N ARG A 118 -6.31 6.79 1.00
CA ARG A 118 -6.91 7.00 -0.31
C ARG A 118 -5.87 6.64 -1.36
N ALA A 119 -6.21 5.73 -2.27
CA ALA A 119 -5.30 5.38 -3.35
C ALA A 119 -5.07 6.60 -4.26
N MET A 120 -3.85 6.73 -4.81
CA MET A 120 -3.40 7.91 -5.54
C MET A 120 -4.39 8.31 -6.65
N GLN A 121 -4.91 7.35 -7.42
CA GLN A 121 -5.82 7.61 -8.52
C GLN A 121 -7.18 8.19 -8.08
N PHE A 122 -7.63 7.84 -6.87
CA PHE A 122 -8.83 8.42 -6.30
C PHE A 122 -8.53 9.77 -5.65
N GLY A 123 -7.33 9.94 -5.09
CA GLY A 123 -6.86 11.19 -4.49
C GLY A 123 -6.70 12.31 -5.51
N SER A 124 -6.02 12.03 -6.62
CA SER A 124 -5.82 12.94 -7.74
C SER A 124 -7.07 13.18 -8.59
N ARG A 125 -8.12 12.38 -8.38
CA ARG A 125 -9.35 12.34 -9.19
C ARG A 125 -9.12 11.89 -10.64
N ILE A 126 -7.94 11.38 -11.00
CA ILE A 126 -7.66 10.84 -12.34
C ILE A 126 -8.62 9.68 -12.69
N ALA A 127 -9.04 8.90 -11.71
CA ALA A 127 -10.02 7.81 -11.90
C ALA A 127 -11.39 8.30 -12.40
N LYS A 128 -11.69 9.61 -12.35
CA LYS A 128 -12.91 10.19 -12.95
C LYS A 128 -12.74 10.53 -14.44
N LEU A 129 -11.51 10.55 -14.93
CA LEU A 129 -11.16 10.80 -16.33
C LEU A 129 -11.03 9.51 -17.12
N GLU A 130 -10.92 8.36 -16.44
CA GLU A 130 -10.91 7.03 -17.03
C GLU A 130 -12.33 6.59 -17.38
N ASP A 131 -12.49 5.89 -18.50
CA ASP A 131 -13.77 5.27 -18.86
C ASP A 131 -14.12 4.19 -17.83
N ASN A 132 -15.34 4.22 -17.30
CA ASN A 132 -15.83 3.24 -16.32
C ASN A 132 -15.82 1.80 -16.86
N HIS A 133 -15.76 1.63 -18.18
CA HIS A 133 -15.68 0.32 -18.84
C HIS A 133 -14.25 -0.23 -18.94
N GLU A 134 -13.23 0.61 -18.75
CA GLU A 134 -11.83 0.19 -18.80
C GLU A 134 -11.30 -0.08 -17.39
N LYS A 135 -10.73 -1.28 -17.19
CA LYS A 135 -10.02 -1.62 -15.95
C LYS A 135 -8.52 -1.49 -16.18
N ALA A 136 -7.79 -1.11 -15.14
CA ALA A 136 -6.32 -1.05 -15.17
C ALA A 136 -5.64 -2.40 -15.49
N SER A 137 -6.35 -3.52 -15.36
CA SER A 137 -5.88 -4.86 -15.76
C SER A 137 -6.17 -5.22 -17.22
N ASP A 138 -6.93 -4.40 -17.94
CA ASP A 138 -7.35 -4.71 -19.30
C ASP A 138 -6.16 -4.52 -20.25
N LYS A 139 -5.98 -5.46 -21.17
CA LYS A 139 -4.98 -5.32 -22.22
C LYS A 139 -5.43 -4.20 -23.16
N CYS A 140 -4.60 -3.19 -23.34
CA CYS A 140 -4.90 -2.07 -24.22
C CYS A 140 -5.07 -2.58 -25.66
N LYS A 141 -6.32 -2.63 -26.15
CA LYS A 141 -6.62 -3.14 -27.51
C LYS A 141 -5.86 -2.38 -28.61
N ARG A 142 -5.51 -1.10 -28.38
CA ARG A 142 -4.70 -0.27 -29.28
C ARG A 142 -3.26 -0.77 -29.45
N LEU A 143 -2.74 -1.54 -28.49
CA LEU A 143 -1.39 -2.13 -28.52
C LEU A 143 -1.41 -3.62 -28.92
N VAL A 144 -2.60 -4.22 -29.06
CA VAL A 144 -2.77 -5.65 -29.43
C VAL A 144 -3.02 -5.81 -30.93
N ALA A 145 -3.18 -4.70 -31.67
CA ALA A 145 -3.20 -4.70 -33.13
C ALA A 145 -1.77 -4.74 -33.69
N THR A 146 -1.17 -5.92 -33.69
CA THR A 146 -0.04 -6.33 -34.55
C THR A 146 -0.29 -7.75 -35.02
#